data_AF-A0A803LU10-F1
#
_entry.id   AF-A0A803LU10-F1
#
_cell.length_a   1.000
_cell.length_b   1.000
_cell.length_c   1.000
_cell.angle_alpha   90.00
_cell.angle_beta   90.00
_cell.angle_gamma   90.00
#
_symmetry.space_group_name_H-M   'P 1'
#
loop_
_entity.id
_entity.type
_entity.pdbx_description
1 polymer ?
#
loop_
_entity_poly.entity_id
_entity_poly.type
_entity_poly.pdbx_seq_one_letter_code
_entity_poly.pdbx_strand_id
1 'polypeptide(L)'
;MALSNNVIGAINFLGILLAIPIIGTGIWLISDPENSCIKILQWPVIIIGALTLIVALAGFVGGFWRNAPLLIFYLIGMLIMIILLACLVVFVFMVTNRGSGHPAPSRAYLEYRLDSFSGFLRRRVNGPFKWAVIKNCLSSTSICPELNQTYTTAQDFFNAPLSPIQTGCCKPPTACGYTFINPTFWISPIDTAADMDCLAWNNDQTQLCYSCESCKAGLLASVSRQWRKANIILIVTLIALICVYLIGCCAFRNAKTEEIFRKYKQGYT
;
A
#
# COMPACT_ATOMS: atom_id res chain seq x y z
N MET A 1 2.04 30.38 -31.32
CA MET A 1 0.65 29.95 -31.04
C MET A 1 0.41 28.44 -31.24
N ALA A 2 0.96 27.77 -32.27
CA ALA A 2 0.79 26.30 -32.42
C ALA A 2 1.60 25.47 -31.42
N LEU A 3 2.83 25.90 -31.10
CA LEU A 3 3.71 25.19 -30.16
C LEU A 3 3.14 25.15 -28.73
N SER A 4 2.49 26.23 -28.27
CA SER A 4 1.90 26.32 -26.93
C SER A 4 0.68 25.42 -26.74
N ASN A 5 -0.18 25.29 -27.76
CA ASN A 5 -1.35 24.42 -27.69
C ASN A 5 -0.97 22.94 -27.69
N ASN A 6 0.03 22.55 -28.49
CA ASN A 6 0.54 21.18 -28.50
C ASN A 6 1.18 20.78 -27.16
N VAL A 7 1.90 21.71 -26.52
CA VAL A 7 2.51 21.48 -25.19
C VAL A 7 1.45 21.31 -24.11
N ILE A 8 0.39 22.12 -24.10
CA ILE A 8 -0.72 21.99 -23.12
C ILE A 8 -1.49 20.68 -23.34
N GLY A 9 -1.73 20.29 -24.60
CA GLY A 9 -2.34 19.01 -24.92
C GLY A 9 -1.51 17.82 -24.43
N ALA A 10 -0.19 17.86 -24.66
CA ALA A 10 0.75 16.83 -24.22
C ALA A 10 0.81 16.71 -22.68
N ILE A 11 0.82 17.84 -21.96
CA ILE A 11 0.82 17.89 -20.48
C ILE A 11 -0.42 17.22 -19.90
N ASN A 12 -1.60 17.53 -20.44
CA ASN A 12 -2.86 16.94 -19.98
C ASN A 12 -2.94 15.44 -20.29
N PHE A 13 -2.47 15.04 -21.48
CA PHE A 13 -2.38 13.62 -21.84
C PHE A 13 -1.44 12.86 -20.89
N LEU A 14 -0.29 13.44 -20.54
CA LEU A 14 0.62 12.86 -19.56
C LEU A 14 -0.04 12.76 -18.17
N GLY A 15 -0.82 13.77 -17.77
CA GLY A 15 -1.59 13.75 -16.52
C GLY A 15 -2.59 12.58 -16.46
N ILE A 16 -3.29 12.29 -17.56
CA ILE A 16 -4.19 11.13 -17.67
C ILE A 16 -3.40 9.83 -17.52
N LEU A 17 -2.25 9.71 -18.21
CA LEU A 17 -1.39 8.54 -18.12
C LEU A 17 -0.86 8.31 -16.69
N LEU A 18 -0.57 9.37 -15.94
CA LEU A 18 -0.11 9.29 -14.56
C LEU A 18 -1.22 8.93 -13.56
N ALA A 19 -2.49 9.11 -13.90
CA ALA A 19 -3.61 8.63 -13.07
C ALA A 19 -3.74 7.10 -13.10
N ILE A 20 -3.38 6.47 -14.23
CA ILE A 20 -3.45 5.01 -14.43
C ILE A 20 -2.65 4.24 -13.39
N PRO A 21 -1.35 4.49 -13.14
CA PRO A 21 -0.60 3.77 -12.12
C PRO A 21 -1.15 3.99 -10.70
N ILE A 22 -1.70 5.17 -10.38
CA ILE A 22 -2.32 5.42 -9.07
C ILE A 22 -3.55 4.51 -8.89
N ILE A 23 -4.47 4.52 -9.84
CA ILE A 23 -5.67 3.67 -9.80
C ILE A 23 -5.28 2.20 -9.83
N GLY A 24 -4.33 1.83 -10.69
CA GLY A 24 -3.78 0.47 -10.82
C GLY A 24 -3.21 -0.05 -9.50
N THR A 25 -2.45 0.77 -8.76
CA THR A 25 -1.97 0.37 -7.42
C THR A 25 -3.11 0.17 -6.43
N GLY A 26 -4.15 1.02 -6.49
CA GLY A 26 -5.34 0.86 -5.66
C GLY A 26 -6.09 -0.46 -5.92
N ILE A 27 -6.26 -0.81 -7.19
CA ILE A 27 -6.90 -2.07 -7.62
C ILE A 27 -6.03 -3.28 -7.26
N TRP A 28 -4.72 -3.21 -7.52
CA TRP A 28 -3.79 -4.29 -7.17
C TRP A 28 -3.83 -4.62 -5.68
N LEU A 29 -3.88 -3.59 -4.82
CA LEU A 29 -4.03 -3.78 -3.38
C LEU A 29 -5.35 -4.46 -2.99
N ILE A 30 -6.42 -4.39 -3.80
CA ILE A 30 -7.68 -5.11 -3.58
C ILE A 30 -7.56 -6.58 -3.97
N SER A 31 -6.87 -6.87 -5.07
CA SER A 31 -6.70 -8.24 -5.56
C SER A 31 -5.83 -9.10 -4.65
N ASP A 32 -4.99 -8.51 -3.80
CA ASP A 32 -4.22 -9.26 -2.82
C ASP A 32 -5.13 -9.81 -1.71
N PRO A 33 -5.20 -11.15 -1.51
CA PRO A 33 -6.12 -11.78 -0.57
C PRO A 33 -5.90 -11.31 0.86
N GLU A 34 -4.65 -11.04 1.23
CA GLU A 34 -4.25 -10.57 2.57
C GLU A 34 -4.76 -9.16 2.88
N ASN A 35 -4.67 -8.24 1.91
CA ASN A 35 -5.14 -6.86 2.05
C ASN A 35 -6.65 -6.73 1.95
N SER A 36 -7.30 -7.65 1.22
CA SER A 36 -8.75 -7.69 1.04
C SER A 36 -9.51 -7.80 2.38
N CYS A 37 -8.88 -8.40 3.41
CA CYS A 37 -9.46 -8.54 4.74
C CYS A 37 -9.42 -7.25 5.58
N ILE A 38 -8.49 -6.31 5.32
CA ILE A 38 -8.30 -5.11 6.16
C ILE A 38 -8.74 -3.80 5.48
N LYS A 39 -8.82 -3.74 4.14
CA LYS A 39 -9.37 -2.62 3.33
C LYS A 39 -9.06 -1.19 3.83
N ILE A 40 -7.81 -0.89 4.24
CA ILE A 40 -7.43 0.45 4.72
C ILE A 40 -6.90 1.33 3.59
N LEU A 41 -5.80 0.93 2.94
CA LEU A 41 -5.08 1.80 2.00
C LEU A 41 -5.75 1.86 0.62
N GLN A 42 -6.52 0.84 0.25
CA GLN A 42 -7.16 0.71 -1.06
C GLN A 42 -8.07 1.91 -1.37
N TRP A 43 -9.00 2.24 -0.47
CA TRP A 43 -9.98 3.31 -0.69
C TRP A 43 -9.35 4.70 -0.84
N PRO A 44 -8.45 5.15 0.06
CA PRO A 44 -7.76 6.42 -0.13
C PRO A 44 -7.00 6.53 -1.45
N VAL A 45 -6.30 5.47 -1.86
CA VAL A 45 -5.54 5.44 -3.13
C VAL A 45 -6.48 5.54 -4.34
N ILE A 46 -7.58 4.78 -4.33
CA ILE A 46 -8.56 4.79 -5.43
C ILE A 46 -9.26 6.14 -5.54
N ILE A 47 -9.66 6.73 -4.41
CA ILE A 47 -10.31 8.06 -4.38
C ILE A 47 -9.35 9.12 -4.94
N ILE A 48 -8.09 9.13 -4.49
CA ILE A 48 -7.08 10.07 -4.99
C ILE A 48 -6.82 9.84 -6.49
N GLY A 49 -6.73 8.59 -6.94
CA GLY A 49 -6.58 8.26 -8.37
C GLY A 49 -7.76 8.75 -9.21
N ALA A 50 -8.98 8.53 -8.77
CA ALA A 50 -10.19 8.99 -9.45
C ALA A 50 -10.28 10.52 -9.51
N LEU A 51 -9.98 11.22 -8.42
CA LEU A 51 -9.92 12.68 -8.39
C LEU A 51 -8.83 13.21 -9.35
N THR A 52 -7.66 12.55 -9.39
CA THR A 52 -6.57 12.92 -10.32
C THR A 52 -7.02 12.80 -11.77
N LEU A 53 -7.76 11.73 -12.11
CA LEU A 53 -8.32 11.54 -13.44
C LEU A 53 -9.34 12.64 -13.81
N ILE A 54 -10.24 12.99 -12.89
CA ILE A 54 -11.23 14.07 -13.11
C ILE A 54 -10.53 15.40 -13.37
N VAL A 55 -9.50 15.75 -12.57
CA VAL A 55 -8.74 16.98 -12.75
C VAL A 55 -7.99 16.98 -14.10
N ALA A 56 -7.42 15.83 -14.50
CA ALA A 56 -6.73 15.70 -15.78
C ALA A 56 -7.68 15.87 -16.99
N LEU A 57 -8.90 15.31 -16.91
CA LEU A 57 -9.93 15.49 -17.93
C LEU A 57 -10.41 16.94 -18.02
N ALA A 58 -10.62 17.60 -16.87
CA ALA A 58 -10.98 19.01 -16.84
C ALA A 58 -9.88 19.90 -17.47
N GLY A 59 -8.60 19.56 -17.24
CA GLY A 59 -7.46 20.21 -17.89
C GLY A 59 -7.46 20.05 -19.41
N PHE A 60 -7.78 18.83 -19.90
CA PHE A 60 -7.89 18.55 -21.33
C PHE A 60 -9.01 19.37 -22.00
N VAL A 61 -10.21 19.38 -21.42
CA VAL A 61 -11.36 20.18 -21.92
C VAL A 61 -11.06 21.68 -21.85
N GLY A 62 -10.43 22.15 -20.77
CA GLY A 62 -10.07 23.55 -20.59
C GLY A 62 -9.09 24.09 -21.64
N GLY A 63 -8.25 23.21 -22.21
CA GLY A 63 -7.37 23.56 -23.32
C GLY A 63 -8.12 23.95 -24.61
N PHE A 64 -9.30 23.37 -24.86
CA PHE A 64 -10.10 23.66 -26.06
C PHE A 64 -10.89 24.96 -25.95
N TRP A 65 -11.36 25.31 -24.75
CA TRP A 65 -12.29 26.43 -24.56
C TRP A 65 -11.58 27.75 -24.26
N ARG A 66 -10.24 27.76 -24.17
CA ARG A 66 -9.37 28.94 -24.00
C ARG A 66 -9.81 29.90 -22.88
N ASN A 67 -10.42 29.34 -21.84
CA ASN A 67 -10.94 30.08 -20.69
C ASN A 67 -9.86 30.22 -19.61
N ALA A 68 -9.31 31.43 -19.46
CA ALA A 68 -8.30 31.76 -18.44
C ALA A 68 -8.66 31.33 -17.00
N PRO A 69 -9.90 31.52 -16.47
CA PRO A 69 -10.22 31.11 -15.10
C PRO A 69 -10.21 29.59 -14.91
N LEU A 70 -10.56 28.83 -15.94
CA LEU A 70 -10.58 27.36 -15.89
C LEU A 70 -9.15 26.78 -15.77
N LEU A 71 -8.18 27.42 -16.42
CA LEU A 71 -6.77 27.02 -16.32
C LEU A 71 -6.18 27.29 -14.93
N ILE A 72 -6.59 28.37 -14.27
CA ILE A 72 -6.19 28.68 -12.89
C ILE A 72 -6.79 27.65 -11.92
N PHE A 73 -8.08 27.31 -12.07
CA PHE A 73 -8.72 26.26 -11.28
C PHE A 73 -8.02 24.91 -11.45
N TYR A 74 -7.62 24.56 -12.68
CA TYR A 74 -6.82 23.37 -12.98
C TYR A 74 -5.47 23.36 -12.22
N LEU A 75 -4.72 24.47 -12.24
CA LEU A 75 -3.43 24.55 -11.54
C LEU A 75 -3.61 24.41 -10.01
N ILE A 76 -4.67 25.01 -9.44
CA ILE A 76 -4.99 24.87 -8.02
C ILE A 76 -5.37 23.41 -7.70
N GLY A 77 -6.22 22.79 -8.52
CA GLY A 77 -6.63 21.40 -8.37
C GLY A 77 -5.45 20.44 -8.42
N MET A 78 -4.54 20.60 -9.40
CA MET A 78 -3.32 19.81 -9.50
C MET A 78 -2.41 19.96 -8.28
N LEU A 79 -2.25 21.17 -7.75
CA LEU A 79 -1.46 21.41 -6.54
C LEU A 79 -2.07 20.70 -5.32
N ILE A 80 -3.40 20.76 -5.15
CA ILE A 80 -4.10 20.05 -4.07
C ILE A 80 -3.89 18.54 -4.20
N MET A 81 -3.98 17.98 -5.41
CA MET A 81 -3.75 16.54 -5.63
C MET A 81 -2.32 16.12 -5.30
N ILE A 82 -1.32 16.93 -5.66
CA ILE A 82 0.08 16.68 -5.29
C ILE A 82 0.25 16.67 -3.77
N ILE A 83 -0.35 17.64 -3.06
CA ILE A 83 -0.29 17.72 -1.59
C ILE A 83 -0.95 16.49 -0.96
N LEU A 84 -2.16 16.10 -1.42
CA LEU A 84 -2.86 14.93 -0.92
C LEU A 84 -2.08 13.64 -1.13
N LEU A 85 -1.49 13.46 -2.33
CA LEU A 85 -0.66 12.30 -2.64
C LEU A 85 0.63 12.29 -1.80
N ALA A 86 1.29 13.43 -1.62
CA ALA A 86 2.46 13.56 -0.76
C ALA A 86 2.13 13.21 0.71
N CYS A 87 1.02 13.72 1.24
CA CYS A 87 0.54 13.38 2.58
C CYS A 87 0.30 11.88 2.72
N LEU A 88 -0.33 11.24 1.72
CA LEU A 88 -0.54 9.79 1.71
C LEU A 88 0.78 9.02 1.71
N VAL A 89 1.73 9.43 0.87
CA VAL A 89 3.06 8.79 0.77
C VAL A 89 3.81 8.86 2.10
N VAL A 90 3.83 10.04 2.72
CA VAL A 90 4.46 10.25 4.04
C VAL A 90 3.76 9.43 5.12
N PHE A 91 2.43 9.40 5.10
CA PHE A 91 1.65 8.60 6.04
C PHE A 91 1.97 7.11 5.92
N VAL A 92 1.96 6.56 4.69
CA VAL A 92 2.28 5.14 4.45
C VAL A 92 3.70 4.84 4.91
N PHE A 93 4.67 5.71 4.58
CA PHE A 93 6.04 5.54 5.04
C PHE A 93 6.12 5.51 6.56
N MET A 94 5.56 6.50 7.26
CA MET A 94 5.60 6.59 8.73
C MET A 94 4.97 5.37 9.42
N VAL A 95 3.85 4.86 8.87
CA VAL A 95 3.12 3.73 9.43
C VAL A 95 3.85 2.40 9.19
N THR A 96 4.56 2.27 8.07
CA THR A 96 5.23 1.02 7.62
C THR A 96 6.75 0.99 7.86
N ASN A 97 7.34 2.07 8.37
CA ASN A 97 8.76 2.13 8.68
C ASN A 97 9.15 1.22 9.86
N ARG A 98 8.20 0.88 10.73
CA ARG A 98 8.39 -0.04 11.87
C ARG A 98 7.84 -1.44 11.55
N GLY A 99 8.33 -2.46 12.26
CA GLY A 99 7.89 -3.85 12.12
C GLY A 99 8.86 -4.72 11.32
N SER A 100 10.12 -4.79 11.76
CA SER A 100 11.08 -5.78 11.27
C SER A 100 10.78 -7.18 11.83
N GLY A 101 11.07 -8.21 11.04
CA GLY A 101 11.05 -9.59 11.51
C GLY A 101 12.29 -9.89 12.35
N HIS A 102 12.13 -10.76 13.33
CA HIS A 102 13.20 -11.29 14.19
C HIS A 102 13.62 -12.67 13.65
N PRO A 103 14.93 -12.95 13.54
CA PRO A 103 15.40 -14.26 13.11
C PRO A 103 15.06 -15.31 14.18
N ALA A 104 14.48 -16.43 13.74
CA ALA A 104 14.31 -17.60 14.60
C ALA A 104 15.59 -18.45 14.60
N PRO A 105 15.98 -19.05 15.74
CA PRO A 105 17.21 -19.81 15.85
C PRO A 105 17.19 -21.05 14.93
N SER A 106 18.21 -21.21 14.09
CA SER A 106 18.35 -22.31 13.14
C SER A 106 17.19 -22.44 12.12
N ARG A 107 16.57 -21.31 11.74
CA ARG A 107 15.49 -21.22 10.75
C ARG A 107 15.79 -20.15 9.72
N ALA A 108 15.34 -20.37 8.48
CA ALA A 108 15.49 -19.38 7.40
C ALA A 108 14.38 -18.31 7.38
N TYR A 109 13.26 -18.55 8.08
CA TYR A 109 12.14 -17.62 8.15
C TYR A 109 12.25 -16.64 9.33
N LEU A 110 11.51 -15.54 9.22
CA LEU A 110 11.43 -14.48 10.23
C LEU A 110 10.15 -14.61 11.06
N GLU A 111 10.22 -14.29 12.34
CA GLU A 111 9.07 -14.19 13.24
C GLU A 111 8.76 -12.74 13.56
N TYR A 112 7.48 -12.41 13.71
CA TYR A 112 7.02 -11.04 13.87
C TYR A 112 6.32 -10.89 15.22
N ARG A 113 6.67 -9.84 15.95
CA ARG A 113 6.01 -9.49 17.21
C ARG A 113 5.18 -8.22 17.06
N LEU A 114 4.03 -8.19 17.72
CA LEU A 114 3.06 -7.11 17.54
C LEU A 114 3.55 -5.76 18.06
N ASP A 115 4.35 -5.78 19.14
CA ASP A 115 4.99 -4.62 19.77
C ASP A 115 5.93 -3.85 18.83
N SER A 116 6.51 -4.53 17.85
CA SER A 116 7.46 -3.97 16.87
C SER A 116 6.78 -3.05 15.83
N PHE A 117 5.44 -3.05 15.75
CA PHE A 117 4.66 -2.26 14.79
C PHE A 117 4.21 -0.89 15.32
N SER A 118 3.91 0.03 14.40
CA SER A 118 3.42 1.36 14.74
C SER A 118 2.08 1.31 15.50
N GLY A 119 1.87 2.26 16.42
CA GLY A 119 0.63 2.33 17.21
C GLY A 119 -0.63 2.51 16.37
N PHE A 120 -0.51 3.02 15.13
CA PHE A 120 -1.63 3.07 14.18
C PHE A 120 -2.05 1.66 13.74
N LEU A 121 -1.12 0.82 13.30
CA LEU A 121 -1.40 -0.54 12.86
C LEU A 121 -1.90 -1.42 14.01
N ARG A 122 -1.25 -1.34 15.17
CA ARG A 122 -1.65 -2.11 16.37
C ARG A 122 -3.09 -1.84 16.77
N ARG A 123 -3.52 -0.56 16.77
CA ARG A 123 -4.91 -0.18 17.08
C ARG A 123 -5.94 -0.78 16.13
N ARG A 124 -5.55 -1.18 14.92
CA ARG A 124 -6.47 -1.81 13.97
C ARG A 124 -6.81 -3.25 14.35
N VAL A 125 -5.85 -3.99 14.89
CA VAL A 125 -5.97 -5.42 15.21
C VAL A 125 -6.28 -5.69 16.68
N ASN A 126 -6.18 -4.67 17.55
CA ASN A 126 -6.38 -4.83 18.99
C ASN A 126 -7.85 -5.02 19.41
N GLY A 127 -8.82 -4.61 18.58
CA GLY A 127 -10.25 -4.71 18.91
C GLY A 127 -10.81 -6.12 18.67
N PRO A 128 -11.42 -6.79 19.67
CA PRO A 128 -11.83 -8.19 19.56
C PRO A 128 -12.88 -8.42 18.45
N PHE A 129 -13.89 -7.55 18.36
CA PHE A 129 -14.91 -7.63 17.31
C PHE A 129 -14.36 -7.40 15.90
N LYS A 130 -13.41 -6.46 15.74
CA LYS A 130 -12.76 -6.19 14.46
C LYS A 130 -11.87 -7.35 14.06
N TRP A 131 -11.14 -7.91 15.02
CA TRP A 131 -10.29 -9.07 14.80
C TRP A 131 -11.10 -10.31 14.41
N ALA A 132 -12.27 -10.54 15.00
CA ALA A 132 -13.12 -11.68 14.62
C ALA A 132 -13.48 -11.68 13.13
N VAL A 133 -13.80 -10.50 12.56
CA VAL A 133 -14.08 -10.37 11.11
C VAL A 133 -12.83 -10.65 10.28
N ILE A 134 -11.68 -10.12 10.69
CA ILE A 134 -10.40 -10.32 9.99
C ILE A 134 -9.97 -11.80 10.05
N LYS A 135 -10.06 -12.42 11.22
CA LYS A 135 -9.78 -13.83 11.45
C LYS A 135 -10.64 -14.72 10.55
N ASN A 136 -11.95 -14.48 10.49
CA ASN A 136 -12.85 -15.27 9.64
C ASN A 136 -12.51 -15.12 8.15
N CYS A 137 -12.05 -13.93 7.74
CA CYS A 137 -11.56 -13.69 6.38
C CYS A 137 -10.23 -14.41 6.11
N LEU A 138 -9.31 -14.46 7.09
CA LEU A 138 -8.04 -15.18 6.95
C LEU A 138 -8.22 -16.69 6.93
N SER A 139 -9.07 -17.24 7.79
CA SER A 139 -9.31 -18.68 7.88
C SER A 139 -9.97 -19.27 6.63
N SER A 140 -10.66 -18.46 5.84
CA SER A 140 -11.23 -18.88 4.56
C SER A 140 -10.23 -18.85 3.40
N THR A 141 -9.04 -18.27 3.59
CA THR A 141 -7.99 -18.27 2.57
C THR A 141 -7.24 -19.60 2.53
N SER A 142 -6.75 -19.99 1.34
CA SER A 142 -5.96 -21.21 1.15
C SER A 142 -4.50 -21.11 1.63
N ILE A 143 -4.09 -20.01 2.27
CA ILE A 143 -2.68 -19.71 2.59
C ILE A 143 -2.05 -20.78 3.49
N CYS A 144 -2.74 -21.21 4.56
CA CYS A 144 -2.23 -22.24 5.45
C CYS A 144 -2.38 -23.67 4.88
N PRO A 145 -3.53 -24.05 4.28
CA PRO A 145 -3.67 -25.36 3.64
C PRO A 145 -2.65 -25.63 2.53
N GLU A 146 -2.32 -24.62 1.72
CA GLU A 146 -1.36 -24.74 0.61
C GLU A 146 0.06 -25.04 1.11
N LEU A 147 0.39 -24.61 2.33
CA LEU A 147 1.71 -24.81 2.92
C LEU A 147 2.06 -26.29 3.11
N ASN A 148 1.07 -27.12 3.42
CA ASN A 148 1.24 -28.56 3.55
C ASN A 148 1.46 -29.26 2.20
N GLN A 149 1.00 -28.64 1.10
CA GLN A 149 1.22 -29.16 -0.25
C GLN A 149 2.58 -28.72 -0.79
N THR A 150 3.03 -27.51 -0.46
CA THR A 150 4.30 -26.96 -0.94
C THR A 150 5.50 -27.56 -0.21
N TYR A 151 5.41 -27.79 1.11
CA TYR A 151 6.54 -28.25 1.92
C TYR A 151 6.20 -29.58 2.60
N THR A 152 6.77 -30.67 2.08
CA THR A 152 6.51 -32.02 2.56
C THR A 152 7.52 -32.50 3.61
N THR A 153 8.75 -31.96 3.59
CA THR A 153 9.82 -32.35 4.53
C THR A 153 10.10 -31.25 5.55
N ALA A 154 10.47 -31.64 6.77
CA ALA A 154 10.88 -30.71 7.82
C ALA A 154 12.05 -29.79 7.40
N GLN A 155 13.06 -30.34 6.71
CA GLN A 155 14.21 -29.56 6.24
C GLN A 155 13.80 -28.51 5.20
N ASP A 156 12.91 -28.87 4.27
CA ASP A 156 12.41 -27.94 3.26
C ASP A 156 11.60 -26.82 3.93
N PHE A 157 10.75 -27.16 4.89
CA PHE A 157 9.96 -26.19 5.64
C PHE A 157 10.83 -25.23 6.46
N PHE A 158 11.87 -25.70 7.12
CA PHE A 158 12.72 -24.86 7.97
C PHE A 158 13.67 -23.96 7.18
N ASN A 159 13.98 -24.33 5.94
CA ASN A 159 14.79 -23.54 5.02
C ASN A 159 13.94 -22.67 4.06
N ALA A 160 12.61 -22.82 4.11
CA ALA A 160 11.71 -22.09 3.24
C ALA A 160 11.63 -20.58 3.60
N PRO A 161 11.61 -19.69 2.58
CA PRO A 161 11.30 -18.28 2.78
C PRO A 161 9.79 -18.09 2.96
N LEU A 162 9.30 -18.35 4.17
CA LEU A 162 7.88 -18.22 4.49
C LEU A 162 7.39 -16.77 4.47
N SER A 163 6.14 -16.57 4.06
CA SER A 163 5.49 -15.25 4.15
C SER A 163 5.19 -14.89 5.61
N PRO A 164 5.07 -13.59 5.95
CA PRO A 164 4.81 -13.20 7.33
C PRO A 164 3.52 -13.80 7.92
N ILE A 165 2.47 -13.94 7.11
CA ILE A 165 1.22 -14.60 7.52
C ILE A 165 1.42 -16.10 7.72
N GLN A 166 2.16 -16.77 6.83
CA GLN A 166 2.48 -18.19 7.00
C GLN A 166 3.21 -18.43 8.32
N THR A 167 4.19 -17.59 8.66
CA THR A 167 4.95 -17.72 9.91
C THR A 167 4.17 -17.40 11.17
N GLY A 168 3.18 -16.51 11.09
CA GLY A 168 2.44 -16.00 12.26
C GLY A 168 1.12 -16.71 12.51
N CYS A 169 0.45 -17.20 11.48
CA CYS A 169 -0.90 -17.79 11.58
C CYS A 169 -0.90 -19.31 11.37
N CYS A 170 -0.01 -19.85 10.53
CA CYS A 170 -0.07 -21.25 10.10
C CYS A 170 0.83 -22.19 10.92
N LYS A 171 1.69 -21.66 11.79
CA LYS A 171 2.57 -22.43 12.67
C LYS A 171 2.59 -21.83 14.09
N PRO A 172 2.92 -22.61 15.13
CA PRO A 172 3.14 -22.07 16.46
C PRO A 172 4.47 -21.29 16.53
N PRO A 173 4.63 -20.40 17.53
CA PRO A 173 5.90 -19.74 17.80
C PRO A 173 7.03 -20.74 18.10
N THR A 174 8.24 -20.47 17.60
CA THR A 174 9.39 -21.37 17.79
C THR A 174 9.77 -21.51 19.28
N ALA A 175 9.54 -20.48 20.09
CA ALA A 175 9.82 -20.48 21.52
C ALA A 175 9.02 -21.52 22.32
N CYS A 176 7.86 -21.95 21.83
CA CYS A 176 7.01 -22.94 22.50
C CYS A 176 7.62 -24.37 22.49
N GLY A 177 8.56 -24.61 21.57
CA GLY A 177 9.23 -25.91 21.44
C GLY A 177 8.33 -27.06 21.01
N TYR A 178 7.30 -26.82 20.19
CA TYR A 178 6.48 -27.91 19.66
C TYR A 178 7.30 -28.84 18.75
N THR A 179 6.94 -30.12 18.76
CA THR A 179 7.49 -31.12 17.84
C THR A 179 6.81 -31.03 16.47
N PHE A 180 7.62 -30.97 15.41
CA PHE A 180 7.15 -30.86 14.03
C PHE A 180 6.66 -32.22 13.54
N ILE A 181 5.42 -32.25 13.03
CA ILE A 181 4.90 -33.39 12.26
C ILE A 181 4.76 -32.93 10.80
N ASN A 182 3.90 -31.93 10.58
CA ASN A 182 3.64 -31.31 9.27
C ASN A 182 3.60 -29.77 9.43
N PRO A 183 3.68 -28.97 8.34
CA PRO A 183 3.71 -27.50 8.42
C PRO A 183 2.62 -26.85 9.29
N THR A 184 1.40 -27.39 9.29
CA THR A 184 0.26 -26.90 10.08
C THR A 184 -0.15 -27.83 11.22
N PHE A 185 0.65 -28.85 11.55
CA PHE A 185 0.34 -29.82 12.61
C PHE A 185 1.54 -30.08 13.51
N TRP A 186 1.37 -29.75 14.78
CA TRP A 186 2.45 -29.71 15.77
C TRP A 186 1.97 -30.28 17.10
N ILE A 187 2.80 -31.10 17.78
CA ILE A 187 2.40 -31.78 19.03
C ILE A 187 3.42 -31.55 20.15
N SER A 188 3.00 -31.81 21.39
CA SER A 188 3.86 -31.82 22.58
C SER A 188 4.69 -30.54 22.78
N PRO A 189 4.11 -29.45 23.30
CA PRO A 189 4.88 -28.25 23.64
C PRO A 189 5.87 -28.56 24.76
N ILE A 190 7.09 -28.03 24.63
CA ILE A 190 8.14 -28.16 25.65
C ILE A 190 8.03 -27.03 26.68
N ASP A 191 7.70 -25.82 26.23
CA ASP A 191 7.58 -24.64 27.08
C ASP A 191 6.34 -23.82 26.71
N THR A 192 5.24 -24.05 27.43
CA THR A 192 3.98 -23.30 27.25
C THR A 192 3.99 -21.93 27.93
N ALA A 193 5.00 -21.63 28.76
CA ALA A 193 5.13 -20.37 29.47
C ALA A 193 6.01 -19.35 28.74
N ALA A 194 6.75 -19.78 27.71
CA ALA A 194 7.59 -18.92 26.88
C ALA A 194 6.81 -17.81 26.17
N ASP A 195 5.59 -18.10 25.70
CA ASP A 195 4.72 -17.14 25.03
C ASP A 195 3.24 -17.49 25.30
N MET A 196 2.40 -16.47 25.44
CA MET A 196 0.94 -16.66 25.60
C MET A 196 0.32 -17.29 24.35
N ASP A 197 0.94 -17.08 23.18
CA ASP A 197 0.50 -17.69 21.93
C ASP A 197 0.69 -19.22 21.92
N CYS A 198 1.56 -19.77 22.78
CA CYS A 198 1.72 -21.23 22.92
C CYS A 198 0.41 -21.89 23.39
N LEU A 199 -0.34 -21.23 24.27
CA LEU A 199 -1.63 -21.73 24.76
C LEU A 199 -2.77 -21.52 23.76
N ALA A 200 -2.61 -20.56 22.83
CA ALA A 200 -3.61 -20.21 21.84
C ALA A 200 -3.54 -21.06 20.56
N TRP A 201 -2.45 -21.82 20.37
CA TRP A 201 -2.27 -22.71 19.21
C TRP A 201 -3.29 -23.86 19.20
N ASN A 202 -3.87 -24.15 18.03
CA ASN A 202 -4.74 -25.30 17.80
C ASN A 202 -4.38 -26.00 16.47
N ASN A 203 -4.41 -27.33 16.43
CA ASN A 203 -4.15 -28.12 15.21
C ASN A 203 -5.36 -28.23 14.27
N ASP A 204 -6.54 -27.75 14.68
CA ASP A 204 -7.69 -27.60 13.79
C ASP A 204 -7.37 -26.58 12.68
N GLN A 205 -7.48 -27.02 11.43
CA GLN A 205 -7.14 -26.23 10.24
C GLN A 205 -7.99 -24.95 10.09
N THR A 206 -9.17 -24.92 10.73
CA THR A 206 -10.03 -23.73 10.74
C THR A 206 -9.68 -22.72 11.83
N GLN A 207 -8.92 -23.14 12.85
CA GLN A 207 -8.59 -22.30 14.02
C GLN A 207 -7.13 -21.88 14.06
N LEU A 208 -6.18 -22.80 13.81
CA LEU A 208 -4.73 -22.60 13.80
C LEU A 208 -4.26 -21.58 14.87
N CYS A 209 -3.31 -20.70 14.52
CA CYS A 209 -2.93 -19.57 15.37
C CYS A 209 -3.71 -18.30 15.01
N TYR A 210 -4.90 -18.38 14.39
CA TYR A 210 -5.62 -17.16 13.98
C TYR A 210 -6.06 -16.28 15.16
N SER A 211 -6.08 -16.80 16.39
CA SER A 211 -6.34 -16.02 17.60
C SER A 211 -5.07 -15.42 18.24
N CYS A 212 -3.89 -15.80 17.78
CA CYS A 212 -2.60 -15.43 18.36
C CYS A 212 -2.19 -13.98 18.03
N GLU A 213 -1.38 -13.38 18.90
CA GLU A 213 -0.75 -12.08 18.65
C GLU A 213 0.30 -12.17 17.53
N SER A 214 0.95 -13.32 17.38
CA SER A 214 1.86 -13.65 16.27
C SER A 214 1.15 -13.60 14.92
N CYS A 215 -0.12 -14.03 14.83
CA CYS A 215 -0.88 -13.94 13.59
C CYS A 215 -1.26 -12.49 13.26
N LYS A 216 -1.65 -11.71 14.27
CA LYS A 216 -1.86 -10.25 14.11
C LYS A 216 -0.58 -9.57 13.61
N ALA A 217 0.56 -9.92 14.19
CA ALA A 217 1.85 -9.38 13.79
C ALA A 217 2.23 -9.79 12.35
N GLY A 218 2.05 -11.06 12.00
CA GLY A 218 2.26 -11.58 10.65
C GLY A 218 1.39 -10.89 9.59
N LEU A 219 0.12 -10.65 9.92
CA LEU A 219 -0.78 -9.87 9.06
C LEU A 219 -0.29 -8.43 8.86
N LEU A 220 0.04 -7.73 9.95
CA LEU A 220 0.56 -6.36 9.86
C LEU A 220 1.88 -6.28 9.10
N ALA A 221 2.76 -7.27 9.26
CA ALA A 221 4.00 -7.39 8.52
C ALA A 221 3.75 -7.51 7.00
N SER A 222 2.82 -8.39 6.62
CA SER A 222 2.51 -8.62 5.21
C SER A 222 1.86 -7.40 4.57
N VAL A 223 0.86 -6.82 5.24
CA VAL A 223 0.20 -5.57 4.82
C VAL A 223 1.23 -4.44 4.67
N SER A 224 2.12 -4.26 5.66
CA SER A 224 3.17 -3.24 5.59
C SER A 224 4.14 -3.46 4.43
N ARG A 225 4.49 -4.73 4.13
CA ARG A 225 5.32 -5.07 2.97
C ARG A 225 4.66 -4.70 1.66
N GLN A 226 3.38 -5.01 1.50
CA GLN A 226 2.62 -4.67 0.29
C GLN A 226 2.43 -3.15 0.15
N TRP A 227 2.17 -2.45 1.25
CA TRP A 227 2.05 -1.00 1.26
C TRP A 227 3.35 -0.31 0.90
N ARG A 228 4.52 -0.83 1.34
CA ARG A 228 5.82 -0.31 0.91
C ARG A 228 6.02 -0.46 -0.60
N LYS A 229 5.64 -1.59 -1.19
CA LYS A 229 5.68 -1.78 -2.66
C LYS A 229 4.79 -0.77 -3.39
N ALA A 230 3.55 -0.60 -2.93
CA ALA A 230 2.64 0.40 -3.48
C ALA A 230 3.20 1.83 -3.32
N ASN A 231 3.78 2.14 -2.15
CA ASN A 231 4.34 3.46 -1.86
C ASN A 231 5.51 3.83 -2.78
N ILE A 232 6.34 2.86 -3.19
CA ILE A 232 7.39 3.10 -4.20
C ILE A 232 6.77 3.59 -5.51
N ILE A 233 5.69 2.94 -5.97
CA ILE A 233 4.99 3.35 -7.19
C ILE A 233 4.38 4.76 -7.00
N LEU A 234 3.75 5.02 -5.85
CA LEU A 234 3.18 6.34 -5.53
C LEU A 234 4.24 7.46 -5.44
N ILE A 235 5.46 7.16 -4.97
CA ILE A 235 6.57 8.12 -4.96
C ILE A 235 7.00 8.46 -6.39
N VAL A 236 7.15 7.46 -7.26
CA VAL A 236 7.52 7.69 -8.66
C VAL A 236 6.46 8.52 -9.38
N THR A 237 5.17 8.22 -9.17
CA THR A 237 4.08 9.01 -9.76
C THR A 237 3.99 10.42 -9.19
N LEU A 238 4.23 10.60 -7.89
CA LEU A 238 4.30 11.92 -7.24
C LEU A 238 5.39 12.79 -7.85
N ILE A 239 6.60 12.27 -8.04
CA ILE A 239 7.71 12.99 -8.68
C ILE A 239 7.32 13.39 -10.10
N ALA A 240 6.75 12.47 -10.88
CA ALA A 240 6.29 12.76 -12.23
C ALA A 240 5.21 13.86 -12.25
N LEU A 241 4.22 13.81 -11.35
CA LEU A 241 3.19 14.85 -11.23
C LEU A 241 3.77 16.21 -10.89
N ILE A 242 4.79 16.27 -10.01
CA ILE A 242 5.50 17.52 -9.69
C ILE A 242 6.21 18.06 -10.95
N CYS A 243 6.91 17.21 -11.70
CA CYS A 243 7.56 17.64 -12.96
C CYS A 243 6.54 18.20 -13.95
N VAL A 244 5.42 17.51 -14.16
CA VAL A 244 4.34 17.96 -15.06
C VAL A 244 3.75 19.29 -14.59
N TYR A 245 3.53 19.45 -13.29
CA TYR A 245 3.03 20.68 -12.69
C TYR A 245 3.99 21.86 -12.92
N LEU A 246 5.30 21.65 -12.70
CA LEU A 246 6.31 22.69 -12.93
C LEU A 246 6.35 23.12 -14.41
N ILE A 247 6.32 22.16 -15.35
CA ILE A 247 6.26 22.46 -16.79
C ILE A 247 4.98 23.22 -17.13
N GLY A 248 3.83 22.81 -16.57
CA GLY A 248 2.56 23.51 -16.73
C GLY A 248 2.59 24.95 -16.22
N CYS A 249 3.17 25.18 -15.04
CA CYS A 249 3.39 26.52 -14.49
C CYS A 249 4.33 27.37 -15.36
N CYS A 250 5.42 26.80 -15.87
CA CYS A 250 6.34 27.50 -16.78
C CYS A 250 5.64 27.88 -18.10
N ALA A 251 4.88 26.97 -18.70
CA ALA A 251 4.10 27.24 -19.90
C ALA A 251 3.06 28.35 -19.68
N PHE A 252 2.34 28.30 -18.55
CA PHE A 252 1.37 29.33 -18.17
C PHE A 252 2.00 30.70 -17.98
N ARG A 253 3.14 30.75 -17.26
CA ARG A 253 3.87 32.00 -17.03
C ARG A 253 4.33 32.63 -18.34
N ASN A 254 4.90 31.82 -19.25
CA ASN A 254 5.37 32.29 -20.55
C ASN A 254 4.21 32.83 -21.41
N ALA A 255 3.06 32.16 -21.43
CA ALA A 255 1.88 32.63 -22.16
C ALA A 255 1.35 33.97 -21.61
N LYS A 256 1.33 34.15 -20.28
CA LYS A 256 0.93 35.41 -19.65
C LYS A 256 1.92 36.54 -19.96
N THR A 257 3.22 36.25 -19.96
CA THR A 257 4.26 37.21 -20.33
C THR A 257 4.12 37.66 -21.78
N GLU A 258 3.90 36.74 -22.73
CA GLU A 258 3.63 37.09 -24.13
C GLU A 258 2.39 37.98 -24.28
N GLU A 259 1.32 37.73 -23.53
CA GLU A 259 0.12 38.57 -23.56
C GLU A 259 0.40 40.01 -23.11
N ILE A 260 1.17 40.17 -22.02
CA ILE A 260 1.59 41.48 -21.50
C ILE A 260 2.48 42.20 -22.52
N PHE A 261 3.47 41.52 -23.09
CA PHE A 261 4.33 42.10 -24.14
C PHE A 261 3.54 42.49 -25.39
N ARG A 262 2.55 41.70 -25.80
CA ARG A 262 1.68 42.04 -26.93
C ARG A 262 0.84 43.29 -26.63
N LYS A 263 0.26 43.40 -25.44
CA LYS A 263 -0.46 44.61 -25.00
C LYS A 263 0.46 45.83 -24.97
N TYR A 264 1.69 45.69 -24.49
CA TYR A 264 2.68 46.76 -24.49
C TYR A 264 3.07 47.19 -25.91
N LYS A 265 3.23 46.23 -26.83
CA LYS A 265 3.55 46.50 -28.25
C LYS A 265 2.39 47.13 -29.03
N GLN A 266 1.14 46.92 -28.58
CA GLN A 266 -0.07 47.51 -29.18
C GLN A 266 -0.43 48.89 -28.59
N GLY A 267 0.39 49.45 -27.69
CA GLY A 267 0.13 50.74 -27.03
C GLY A 267 1.34 51.68 -27.01
N TYR A 268 1.61 52.30 -28.17
CA TYR A 268 2.16 53.65 -28.38
C TYR A 268 1.66 54.18 -29.75
N THR A 269 0.34 54.10 -29.96
CA THR A 269 -0.42 54.84 -31.00
C THR A 269 -1.80 55.11 -30.46
#